data_AF-C8WX84-F1
#
_entry.id   AF-C8WX84-F1
#
_cell.length_a   1.000
_cell.length_b   1.000
_cell.length_c   1.000
_cell.angle_alpha   90.00
_cell.angle_beta   90.00
_cell.angle_gamma   90.00
#
_symmetry.space_group_name_H-M   'P 1'
#
loop_
_entity.id
_entity.type
_entity.pdbx_description
1 polymer ?
#
loop_
_entity_poly.entity_id
_entity_poly.type
_entity_poly.pdbx_seq_one_letter_code
_entity_poly.pdbx_strand_id
1 'polypeptide(L)'
;MTDAREAMFQRVARCAKAHMDHEYLAKRKVRQAVSPFHFDLGYAILQSAAVPDVEAERVLTAVLLLEQGLSIHDEIDEWGAAEQGLVVLAGDYDSSKYYLILAELGDRRLMHELCEAVVRINEAKMDLLMASPLSLDVYVERMSTIEAELLRALVRHYHPDPGPWMAKVEEAVRHHVLAGGAKVRVFTRGTASSRPREGSVLTPKDPTRLRGTWSVLDYALPEEPQGLQAAEGKR
;
A
#
# COMPACT_ATOMS: atom_id res chain seq x y z
N MET A 1 -19.87 -17.48 13.78
CA MET A 1 -18.49 -17.00 13.52
C MET A 1 -18.45 -15.57 12.96
N THR A 2 -19.42 -15.13 12.14
CA THR A 2 -19.45 -13.77 11.57
C THR A 2 -19.48 -12.65 12.62
N ASP A 3 -20.18 -12.86 13.73
CA ASP A 3 -20.37 -11.86 14.79
C ASP A 3 -19.09 -11.59 15.60
N ALA A 4 -18.31 -12.64 15.91
CA ALA A 4 -17.04 -12.49 16.64
C ALA A 4 -15.95 -11.84 15.78
N ARG A 5 -15.88 -12.19 14.49
CA ARG A 5 -14.96 -11.56 13.53
C ARG A 5 -15.29 -10.08 13.37
N GLU A 6 -16.56 -9.75 13.17
CA GLU A 6 -17.00 -8.36 13.04
C GLU A 6 -16.69 -7.57 14.32
N ALA A 7 -16.98 -8.14 15.50
CA ALA A 7 -16.62 -7.53 16.76
C ALA A 7 -15.10 -7.30 16.89
N MET A 8 -14.26 -8.23 16.42
CA MET A 8 -12.81 -8.06 16.39
C MET A 8 -12.41 -6.92 15.46
N PHE A 9 -12.96 -6.86 14.24
CA PHE A 9 -12.69 -5.77 13.29
C PHE A 9 -13.03 -4.41 13.89
N GLN A 10 -14.20 -4.29 14.53
CA GLN A 10 -14.65 -3.07 15.17
C GLN A 10 -13.82 -2.66 16.39
N ARG A 11 -13.10 -3.59 17.03
CA ARG A 11 -12.13 -3.26 18.10
C ARG A 11 -10.81 -2.79 17.50
N VAL A 12 -10.25 -3.56 16.58
CA VAL A 12 -9.00 -3.23 15.87
C VAL A 12 -9.11 -1.87 15.17
N ALA A 13 -10.19 -1.63 14.42
CA ALA A 13 -10.41 -0.36 13.73
C ALA A 13 -10.52 0.82 14.71
N ARG A 14 -11.11 0.61 15.89
CA ARG A 14 -11.18 1.62 16.96
C ARG A 14 -9.82 1.92 17.55
N CYS A 15 -9.04 0.89 17.87
CA CYS A 15 -7.70 1.03 18.43
C CYS A 15 -6.78 1.72 17.42
N ALA A 16 -6.77 1.26 16.16
CA ALA A 16 -6.00 1.90 15.09
C ALA A 16 -6.40 3.38 14.96
N LYS A 17 -7.71 3.69 14.91
CA LYS A 17 -8.18 5.07 14.84
C LYS A 17 -7.70 5.91 16.03
N ALA A 18 -7.71 5.37 17.26
CA ALA A 18 -7.23 6.09 18.43
C ALA A 18 -5.72 6.40 18.37
N HIS A 19 -4.93 5.55 17.73
CA HIS A 19 -3.51 5.80 17.51
C HIS A 19 -3.24 6.80 16.38
N MET A 20 -4.07 6.76 15.33
CA MET A 20 -4.00 7.65 14.15
C MET A 20 -4.56 9.05 14.42
N ASP A 21 -5.45 9.21 15.41
CA ASP A 21 -6.13 10.48 15.67
C ASP A 21 -5.14 11.58 16.07
N HIS A 22 -5.09 12.62 15.24
CA HIS A 22 -4.29 13.79 15.48
C HIS A 22 -4.97 15.02 14.87
N GLU A 23 -5.13 16.08 15.67
CA GLU A 23 -5.94 17.25 15.32
C GLU A 23 -5.49 17.90 13.99
N TYR A 24 -4.19 17.89 13.69
CA TYR A 24 -3.65 18.43 12.44
C TYR A 24 -3.98 17.57 11.21
N LEU A 25 -4.02 16.23 11.34
CA LEU A 25 -4.37 15.32 10.24
C LEU A 25 -5.87 15.41 9.95
N ALA A 26 -6.69 15.47 11.00
CA ALA A 26 -8.13 15.67 10.90
C ALA A 26 -8.50 16.98 10.21
N LYS A 27 -7.84 18.09 10.56
CA LYS A 27 -8.04 19.42 9.92
C LYS A 27 -7.72 19.44 8.43
N ARG A 28 -6.88 18.52 7.96
CA ARG A 28 -6.47 18.42 6.56
C ARG A 28 -7.18 17.30 5.80
N LYS A 29 -8.08 16.56 6.46
CA LYS A 29 -8.88 15.48 5.85
C LYS A 29 -8.04 14.34 5.26
N VAL A 30 -6.84 14.08 5.80
CA VAL A 30 -6.08 12.88 5.45
C VAL A 30 -6.90 11.68 5.90
N ARG A 31 -7.35 10.85 4.97
CA ARG A 31 -8.28 9.74 5.27
C ARG A 31 -7.46 8.54 5.73
N GLN A 32 -7.60 8.22 7.01
CA GLN A 32 -6.99 7.03 7.60
C GLN A 32 -8.04 5.93 7.76
N ALA A 33 -7.85 4.80 7.09
CA ALA A 33 -8.79 3.69 7.13
C ALA A 33 -8.05 2.36 7.00
N VAL A 34 -8.20 1.50 8.01
CA VAL A 34 -7.60 0.16 7.98
C VAL A 34 -8.15 -0.67 6.83
N SER A 35 -7.28 -1.43 6.14
CA SER A 35 -7.69 -2.32 5.04
C SER A 35 -8.49 -3.53 5.56
N PRO A 36 -9.77 -3.70 5.14
CA PRO A 36 -10.56 -4.89 5.50
C PRO A 36 -9.95 -6.18 4.94
N PHE A 37 -9.33 -6.11 3.76
CA PHE A 37 -8.67 -7.25 3.12
C PHE A 37 -7.51 -7.78 3.99
N HIS A 38 -6.60 -6.90 4.39
CA HIS A 38 -5.49 -7.26 5.28
C HIS A 38 -5.98 -7.74 6.65
N PHE A 39 -7.06 -7.14 7.18
CA PHE A 39 -7.66 -7.60 8.42
C PHE A 39 -8.18 -9.04 8.30
N ASP A 40 -9.01 -9.33 7.28
CA ASP A 40 -9.67 -10.63 7.16
C ASP A 40 -8.66 -11.76 7.00
N LEU A 41 -7.63 -11.54 6.16
CA LEU A 41 -6.60 -12.54 5.92
C LEU A 41 -5.64 -12.66 7.12
N GLY A 42 -5.24 -11.55 7.72
CA GLY A 42 -4.43 -11.53 8.94
C GLY A 42 -5.13 -12.23 10.11
N TYR A 43 -6.42 -11.96 10.32
CA TYR A 43 -7.22 -12.60 11.36
C TYR A 43 -7.35 -14.11 11.12
N ALA A 44 -7.57 -14.53 9.88
CA ALA A 44 -7.61 -15.96 9.54
C ALA A 44 -6.26 -16.66 9.82
N ILE A 45 -5.14 -16.02 9.48
CA ILE A 45 -3.78 -16.53 9.78
C ILE A 45 -3.61 -16.73 11.29
N LEU A 46 -3.93 -15.72 12.10
CA LEU A 46 -3.75 -15.74 13.56
C LEU A 46 -4.68 -16.75 14.25
N GLN A 47 -5.95 -16.81 13.84
CA GLN A 47 -6.91 -17.75 14.39
C GLN A 47 -6.51 -19.21 14.10
N SER A 48 -6.01 -19.48 12.89
CA SER A 48 -5.54 -20.83 12.54
C SER A 48 -4.28 -21.25 13.29
N ALA A 49 -3.47 -20.30 13.74
CA ALA A 49 -2.32 -20.52 14.63
C ALA A 49 -2.71 -20.55 16.12
N ALA A 50 -4.02 -20.46 16.44
CA ALA A 50 -4.55 -20.41 17.80
C ALA A 50 -3.97 -19.28 18.67
N VAL A 51 -3.66 -18.13 18.05
CA VAL A 51 -3.21 -16.93 18.76
C VAL A 51 -4.36 -16.39 19.63
N PRO A 52 -4.14 -16.09 20.92
CA PRO A 52 -5.18 -15.55 21.78
C PRO A 52 -5.74 -14.22 21.25
N ASP A 53 -7.05 -14.01 21.36
CA ASP A 53 -7.72 -12.82 20.82
C ASP A 53 -7.12 -11.49 21.29
N VAL A 54 -6.65 -11.43 22.55
CA VAL A 54 -6.00 -10.22 23.10
C VAL A 54 -4.69 -9.91 22.38
N GLU A 55 -3.90 -10.93 22.05
CA GLU A 55 -2.68 -10.77 21.27
C GLU A 55 -3.01 -10.47 19.81
N ALA A 56 -3.94 -11.22 19.22
CA ALA A 56 -4.37 -11.02 17.83
C ALA A 56 -4.89 -9.59 17.59
N GLU A 57 -5.65 -9.01 18.52
CA GLU A 57 -6.11 -7.62 18.43
C GLU A 57 -4.94 -6.64 18.39
N ARG A 58 -3.92 -6.81 19.24
CA ARG A 58 -2.75 -5.94 19.29
C ARG A 58 -1.90 -6.07 18.02
N VAL A 59 -1.68 -7.30 17.56
CA VAL A 59 -0.91 -7.60 16.34
C VAL A 59 -1.61 -7.03 15.11
N LEU A 60 -2.91 -7.27 14.96
CA LEU A 60 -3.68 -6.73 13.82
C LEU A 60 -3.75 -5.21 13.86
N THR A 61 -3.89 -4.61 15.05
CA THR A 61 -3.83 -3.14 15.18
C THR A 61 -2.49 -2.61 14.70
N ALA A 62 -1.37 -3.22 15.11
CA ALA A 62 -0.04 -2.81 14.69
C ALA A 62 0.16 -2.99 13.17
N VAL A 63 -0.20 -4.15 12.62
CA VAL A 63 -0.04 -4.44 11.18
C VAL A 63 -0.87 -3.51 10.31
N LEU A 64 -2.12 -3.20 10.70
CA LEU A 64 -2.98 -2.31 9.92
C LEU A 64 -2.58 -0.83 10.05
N LEU A 65 -1.98 -0.42 11.18
CA LEU A 65 -1.35 0.90 11.30
C LEU A 65 -0.14 1.02 10.38
N LEU A 66 0.68 -0.03 10.30
CA LEU A 66 1.84 -0.07 9.40
C LEU A 66 1.40 -0.05 7.94
N GLU A 67 0.42 -0.85 7.57
CA GLU A 67 -0.16 -0.88 6.22
C GLU A 67 -0.69 0.49 5.81
N GLN A 68 -1.46 1.15 6.70
CA GLN A 68 -1.93 2.51 6.49
C GLN A 68 -0.77 3.50 6.31
N GLY A 69 0.24 3.45 7.17
CA GLY A 69 1.40 4.35 7.09
C GLY A 69 2.16 4.20 5.77
N LEU A 70 2.33 2.95 5.31
CA LEU A 70 2.95 2.64 4.02
C LEU A 70 2.09 3.14 2.84
N SER A 71 0.76 3.07 2.95
CA SER A 71 -0.19 3.47 1.89
C SER A 71 -0.33 4.99 1.75
N ILE A 72 -0.35 5.75 2.85
CA ILE A 72 -0.45 7.23 2.83
C ILE A 72 0.66 7.86 2.00
N HIS A 73 1.87 7.29 2.01
CA HIS A 73 2.98 7.78 1.20
C HIS A 73 2.71 7.72 -0.31
N ASP A 74 1.77 6.89 -0.78
CA ASP A 74 1.42 6.76 -2.19
C ASP A 74 0.46 7.87 -2.66
N GLU A 75 -0.18 8.61 -1.74
CA GLU A 75 -1.13 9.68 -2.06
C GLU A 75 -0.51 11.11 -2.09
N ILE A 76 0.72 11.32 -1.62
CA ILE A 76 1.41 12.64 -1.51
C ILE A 76 1.20 13.60 -2.71
N ASP A 77 1.29 13.14 -3.96
CA ASP A 77 1.15 14.02 -5.15
C ASP A 77 -0.29 14.42 -5.47
N GLU A 78 -1.29 13.82 -4.82
CA GLU A 78 -2.71 14.23 -4.86
C GLU A 78 -2.96 15.48 -3.99
N TRP A 79 -1.98 15.85 -3.17
CA TRP A 79 -2.03 17.00 -2.28
C TRP A 79 -1.24 18.18 -2.87
N GLY A 80 -1.69 19.40 -2.56
CA GLY A 80 -0.97 20.61 -2.91
C GLY A 80 0.44 20.62 -2.33
N ALA A 81 1.37 21.33 -2.96
CA ALA A 81 2.78 21.40 -2.55
C ALA A 81 2.97 21.82 -1.07
N ALA A 82 2.01 22.57 -0.51
CA ALA A 82 2.02 22.98 0.90
C ALA A 82 1.61 21.84 1.87
N GLU A 83 0.84 20.87 1.39
CA GLU A 83 0.30 19.75 2.16
C GLU A 83 1.14 18.46 2.03
N GLN A 84 1.99 18.34 0.99
CA GLN A 84 2.84 17.15 0.78
C GLN A 84 3.70 16.80 2.00
N GLY A 85 4.30 17.79 2.66
CA GLY A 85 5.09 17.58 3.86
C GLY A 85 4.27 17.03 5.04
N LEU A 86 2.98 17.37 5.11
CA LEU A 86 2.07 16.84 6.14
C LEU A 86 1.74 15.37 5.87
N VAL A 87 1.61 14.96 4.61
CA VAL A 87 1.36 13.55 4.23
C VAL A 87 2.56 12.68 4.57
N VAL A 88 3.78 13.17 4.33
CA VAL A 88 5.01 12.47 4.76
C VAL A 88 5.03 12.29 6.29
N LEU A 89 4.78 13.37 7.03
CA LEU A 89 4.74 13.32 8.49
C LEU A 89 3.60 12.43 9.04
N ALA A 90 2.48 12.35 8.32
CA ALA A 90 1.38 11.45 8.68
C ALA A 90 1.82 9.97 8.57
N GLY A 91 2.49 9.61 7.47
CA GLY A 91 3.05 8.26 7.30
C GLY A 91 4.10 7.92 8.36
N ASP A 92 4.99 8.86 8.69
CA ASP A 92 5.97 8.70 9.77
C ASP A 92 5.29 8.54 11.15
N TYR A 93 4.24 9.34 11.41
CA TYR A 93 3.47 9.28 12.65
C TYR A 93 2.79 7.92 12.81
N ASP A 94 2.06 7.44 11.80
CA ASP A 94 1.35 6.16 11.84
C ASP A 94 2.34 4.99 11.98
N SER A 95 3.44 5.01 11.23
CA SER A 95 4.51 4.01 11.33
C SER A 95 5.17 4.00 12.71
N SER A 96 5.33 5.17 13.35
CA SER A 96 5.87 5.25 14.72
C SER A 96 4.96 4.60 15.75
N LYS A 97 3.63 4.69 15.59
CA LYS A 97 2.65 4.03 16.47
C LYS A 97 2.70 2.51 16.34
N TYR A 98 2.90 2.01 15.11
CA TYR A 98 3.17 0.60 14.87
C TYR A 98 4.38 0.11 15.70
N TYR A 99 5.53 0.80 15.61
CA TYR A 99 6.74 0.41 16.35
C TYR A 99 6.53 0.42 17.86
N LEU A 100 5.77 1.40 18.38
CA LEU A 100 5.40 1.46 19.79
C LEU A 100 4.61 0.21 20.22
N ILE A 101 3.54 -0.14 19.50
CA ILE A 101 2.70 -1.29 19.85
C ILE A 101 3.50 -2.60 19.84
N LEU A 102 4.36 -2.80 18.83
CA LEU A 102 5.21 -4.00 18.80
C LEU A 102 6.28 -4.02 19.89
N ALA A 103 6.85 -2.85 20.24
CA ALA A 103 7.80 -2.76 21.35
C ALA A 103 7.13 -3.15 22.68
N GLU A 104 5.88 -2.73 22.89
CA GLU A 104 5.06 -3.12 24.04
C GLU A 104 4.61 -4.58 24.02
N LEU A 105 4.54 -5.22 22.85
CA LEU A 105 4.32 -6.68 22.75
C LEU A 105 5.58 -7.46 23.17
N GLY A 106 6.76 -6.88 23.01
CA GLY A 106 8.04 -7.49 23.40
C GLY A 106 8.49 -8.63 22.48
N ASP A 107 7.73 -8.93 21.41
CA ASP A 107 8.09 -9.96 20.45
C ASP A 107 9.06 -9.43 19.38
N ARG A 108 10.34 -9.57 19.70
CA ARG A 108 11.44 -9.15 18.81
C ARG A 108 11.47 -9.93 17.49
N ARG A 109 10.98 -11.18 17.48
CA ARG A 109 10.98 -11.99 16.26
C ARG A 109 9.91 -11.48 15.31
N LEU A 110 8.70 -11.23 15.80
CA LEU A 110 7.63 -10.64 15.01
C LEU A 110 8.03 -9.26 14.46
N MET A 111 8.62 -8.41 15.31
CA MET A 111 9.14 -7.10 14.89
C MET A 111 10.16 -7.22 13.77
N HIS A 112 11.12 -8.15 13.87
CA HIS A 112 12.09 -8.38 12.81
C HIS A 112 11.42 -8.82 11.50
N GLU A 113 10.49 -9.78 11.56
CA GLU A 113 9.79 -10.28 10.36
C GLU A 113 9.01 -9.19 9.62
N LEU A 114 8.41 -8.26 10.37
CA LEU A 114 7.65 -7.14 9.83
C LEU A 114 8.57 -6.02 9.32
N CYS A 115 9.71 -5.74 9.97
CA CYS A 115 10.71 -4.81 9.42
C CYS A 115 11.25 -5.29 8.06
N GLU A 116 11.54 -6.58 7.94
CA GLU A 116 11.97 -7.19 6.67
C GLU A 116 10.87 -7.09 5.60
N ALA A 117 9.60 -7.23 5.98
CA ALA A 117 8.48 -7.01 5.07
C ALA A 117 8.40 -5.55 4.60
N VAL A 118 8.59 -4.57 5.49
CA VAL A 118 8.63 -3.14 5.13
C VAL A 118 9.71 -2.85 4.09
N VAL A 119 10.91 -3.43 4.24
CA VAL A 119 11.99 -3.29 3.26
C VAL A 119 11.53 -3.78 1.89
N ARG A 120 10.99 -5.01 1.81
CA ARG A 120 10.52 -5.60 0.54
C ARG A 120 9.36 -4.83 -0.09
N ILE A 121 8.43 -4.30 0.72
CA ILE A 121 7.34 -3.44 0.25
C ILE A 121 7.90 -2.18 -0.39
N ASN A 122 8.81 -1.50 0.31
CA ASN A 122 9.40 -0.26 -0.19
C ASN A 122 10.25 -0.49 -1.44
N GLU A 123 10.99 -1.59 -1.53
CA GLU A 123 11.69 -2.00 -2.75
C GLU A 123 10.73 -2.23 -3.92
N ALA A 124 9.61 -2.94 -3.70
CA ALA A 124 8.61 -3.14 -4.73
C ALA A 124 7.95 -1.83 -5.18
N LYS A 125 7.68 -0.90 -4.24
CA LYS A 125 7.18 0.45 -4.55
C LYS A 125 8.21 1.25 -5.34
N MET A 126 9.49 1.19 -4.98
CA MET A 126 10.56 1.84 -5.73
C MET A 126 10.68 1.29 -7.14
N ASP A 127 10.53 -0.01 -7.35
CA ASP A 127 10.52 -0.63 -8.68
C ASP A 127 9.37 -0.07 -9.54
N LEU A 128 8.16 0.01 -8.99
CA LEU A 128 6.98 0.58 -9.67
C LEU A 128 7.13 2.09 -9.97
N LEU A 129 7.87 2.80 -9.12
CA LEU A 129 8.15 4.22 -9.28
C LEU A 129 9.26 4.48 -10.31
N MET A 130 10.27 3.62 -10.39
CA MET A 130 11.49 3.90 -11.16
C MET A 130 11.55 3.17 -12.50
N ALA A 131 10.75 2.11 -12.71
CA ALA A 131 10.81 1.31 -13.92
C ALA A 131 10.08 1.96 -15.12
N SER A 132 10.73 1.95 -16.30
CA SER A 132 10.09 2.21 -17.59
C SER A 132 9.11 1.08 -17.93
N PRO A 133 8.04 1.32 -18.70
CA PRO A 133 6.76 0.61 -18.52
C PRO A 133 6.97 -0.89 -18.36
N LEU A 134 6.62 -1.36 -17.17
CA LEU A 134 6.70 -2.77 -16.79
C LEU A 134 5.72 -3.56 -17.65
N SER A 135 6.02 -4.83 -17.90
CA SER A 135 4.97 -5.73 -18.38
C SER A 135 3.86 -5.82 -17.33
N LEU A 136 2.63 -6.07 -17.77
CA LEU A 136 1.50 -6.26 -16.86
C LEU A 136 1.80 -7.35 -15.82
N ASP A 137 2.48 -8.43 -16.21
CA ASP A 137 2.87 -9.50 -15.28
C ASP A 137 3.81 -9.01 -14.17
N VAL A 138 4.82 -8.21 -14.50
CA VAL A 138 5.76 -7.66 -13.51
C VAL A 138 5.06 -6.62 -12.63
N TYR A 139 4.15 -5.82 -13.21
CA TYR A 139 3.31 -4.90 -12.45
C TYR A 139 2.45 -5.64 -11.41
N VAL A 140 1.74 -6.70 -11.84
CA VAL A 140 0.93 -7.55 -10.97
C VAL A 140 1.78 -8.22 -9.89
N GLU A 141 2.99 -8.68 -10.22
CA GLU A 141 3.91 -9.29 -9.25
C GLU A 141 4.35 -8.28 -8.18
N ARG A 142 4.69 -7.04 -8.56
CA ARG A 142 5.08 -5.99 -7.61
C ARG A 142 3.92 -5.55 -6.74
N MET A 143 2.75 -5.37 -7.33
CA MET A 143 1.51 -5.13 -6.58
C MET A 143 1.24 -6.26 -5.58
N SER A 144 1.34 -7.51 -6.02
CA SER A 144 1.14 -8.66 -5.14
C SER A 144 2.17 -8.71 -4.00
N THR A 145 3.41 -8.28 -4.26
CA THR A 145 4.43 -8.17 -3.20
C THR A 145 4.03 -7.14 -2.16
N ILE A 146 3.60 -5.95 -2.57
CA ILE A 146 3.18 -4.88 -1.65
C ILE A 146 2.07 -5.33 -0.71
N GLU A 147 1.04 -5.97 -1.27
CA GLU A 147 -0.14 -6.42 -0.52
C GLU A 147 0.12 -7.70 0.30
N ALA A 148 1.09 -8.53 -0.08
CA ALA A 148 1.33 -9.82 0.60
C ALA A 148 2.32 -9.74 1.76
N GLU A 149 3.30 -8.83 1.72
CA GLU A 149 4.50 -8.96 2.58
C GLU A 149 4.23 -8.91 4.09
N LEU A 150 3.32 -8.05 4.54
CA LEU A 150 2.93 -8.02 5.96
C LEU A 150 2.22 -9.32 6.38
N LEU A 151 1.39 -9.88 5.50
CA LEU A 151 0.70 -11.16 5.74
C LEU A 151 1.70 -12.33 5.72
N ARG A 152 2.65 -12.34 4.79
CA ARG A 152 3.76 -13.30 4.73
C ARG A 152 4.60 -13.25 6.01
N ALA A 153 4.80 -12.07 6.61
CA ALA A 153 5.46 -11.95 7.91
C ALA A 153 4.68 -12.64 9.03
N LEU A 154 3.36 -12.45 9.10
CA LEU A 154 2.52 -13.16 10.07
C LEU A 154 2.59 -14.68 9.87
N VAL A 155 2.55 -15.15 8.62
CA VAL A 155 2.69 -16.58 8.32
C VAL A 155 4.04 -17.13 8.79
N ARG A 156 5.16 -16.47 8.45
CA ARG A 156 6.51 -16.91 8.88
C ARG A 156 6.67 -16.95 10.39
N HIS A 157 5.99 -16.05 11.09
CA HIS A 157 6.09 -15.95 12.54
C HIS A 157 5.21 -17.00 13.25
N TYR A 158 3.93 -17.09 12.87
CA TYR A 158 2.92 -17.87 13.62
C TYR A 158 2.72 -19.30 13.10
N HIS A 159 3.15 -19.63 11.89
CA HIS A 159 3.02 -20.97 11.32
C HIS A 159 4.38 -21.68 11.22
N PRO A 160 4.58 -22.81 11.93
CA PRO A 160 5.81 -23.60 11.83
C PRO A 160 6.06 -24.18 10.44
N ASP A 161 4.98 -24.57 9.75
CA ASP A 161 4.99 -24.92 8.33
C ASP A 161 4.30 -23.81 7.52
N PRO A 162 5.06 -22.82 7.00
CA PRO A 162 4.47 -21.67 6.34
C PRO A 162 3.91 -22.00 4.94
N GLY A 163 4.33 -23.09 4.30
CA GLY A 163 4.06 -23.37 2.89
C GLY A 163 2.57 -23.31 2.51
N PRO A 164 1.67 -24.02 3.21
CA PRO A 164 0.24 -24.02 2.92
C PRO A 164 -0.41 -22.63 3.06
N TRP A 165 -0.01 -21.87 4.07
CA TRP A 165 -0.54 -20.52 4.30
C TRP A 165 0.04 -19.49 3.34
N MET A 166 1.32 -19.63 2.96
CA MET A 166 1.92 -18.81 1.92
C MET A 166 1.15 -18.94 0.61
N ALA A 167 0.85 -20.17 0.16
CA ALA A 167 0.07 -20.39 -1.06
C ALA A 167 -1.31 -19.72 -1.01
N LYS A 168 -1.99 -19.78 0.14
CA LYS A 168 -3.30 -19.10 0.35
C LYS A 168 -3.17 -17.57 0.28
N VAL A 169 -2.11 -17.02 0.87
CA VAL A 169 -1.82 -15.58 0.79
C VAL A 169 -1.57 -15.17 -0.66
N GLU A 170 -0.72 -15.90 -1.39
CA GLU A 170 -0.45 -15.62 -2.81
C GLU A 170 -1.73 -15.61 -3.65
N GLU A 171 -2.57 -16.63 -3.48
CA GLU A 171 -3.81 -16.75 -4.23
C GLU A 171 -4.79 -15.60 -3.92
N ALA A 172 -5.03 -15.34 -2.63
CA ALA A 172 -5.96 -14.30 -2.19
C ALA A 172 -5.50 -12.89 -2.62
N VAL A 173 -4.21 -12.60 -2.46
CA VAL A 173 -3.61 -11.32 -2.85
C VAL A 173 -3.65 -11.15 -4.37
N ARG A 174 -3.26 -12.17 -5.14
CA ARG A 174 -3.32 -12.08 -6.60
C ARG A 174 -4.74 -11.81 -7.09
N HIS A 175 -5.73 -12.46 -6.50
CA HIS A 175 -7.13 -12.19 -6.83
C HIS A 175 -7.55 -10.76 -6.46
N HIS A 176 -7.20 -10.28 -5.27
CA HIS A 176 -7.46 -8.91 -4.82
C HIS A 176 -6.86 -7.86 -5.76
N VAL A 177 -5.59 -8.05 -6.14
CA VAL A 177 -4.84 -7.18 -7.04
C VAL A 177 -5.46 -7.15 -8.45
N LEU A 178 -5.75 -8.32 -9.03
CA LEU A 178 -6.37 -8.42 -10.36
C LEU A 178 -7.79 -7.85 -10.41
N ALA A 179 -8.52 -7.91 -9.30
CA ALA A 179 -9.85 -7.30 -9.17
C ALA A 179 -9.78 -5.76 -9.02
N GLY A 180 -8.60 -5.15 -9.02
CA GLY A 180 -8.40 -3.72 -8.82
C GLY A 180 -8.59 -3.27 -7.37
N GLY A 181 -8.52 -4.20 -6.42
CA GLY A 181 -8.68 -3.92 -4.99
C GLY A 181 -7.52 -3.15 -4.37
N ALA A 182 -6.34 -3.21 -5.00
CA ALA A 182 -5.11 -2.53 -4.57
C ALA A 182 -4.72 -1.43 -5.56
N LYS A 183 -4.11 -0.36 -5.04
CA LYS A 183 -3.58 0.75 -5.83
C LYS A 183 -2.23 1.18 -5.27
N VAL A 184 -1.32 1.54 -6.16
CA VAL A 184 0.01 2.04 -5.79
C VAL A 184 0.37 3.22 -6.67
N ARG A 185 1.30 4.06 -6.20
CA ARG A 185 1.91 5.08 -7.05
C ARG A 185 2.78 4.46 -8.15
N VAL A 186 2.62 4.96 -9.37
CA VAL A 186 3.39 4.54 -10.55
C VAL A 186 3.87 5.77 -11.34
N PHE A 187 4.98 5.63 -12.04
CA PHE A 187 5.34 6.53 -13.13
C PHE A 187 5.08 5.87 -14.48
N THR A 188 4.15 6.39 -15.28
CA THR A 188 4.05 5.99 -16.69
C THR A 188 4.80 6.96 -17.57
N ARG A 189 5.67 6.40 -18.41
CA ARG A 189 6.32 7.14 -19.50
C ARG A 189 5.33 7.20 -20.66
N GLY A 190 4.90 8.40 -21.04
CA GLY A 190 4.27 8.59 -22.35
C GLY A 190 5.25 8.12 -23.43
N THR A 191 4.81 7.26 -24.36
CA THR A 191 5.68 6.69 -25.40
C THR A 191 6.40 7.79 -26.17
N ALA A 192 7.65 8.06 -25.82
CA ALA A 192 8.47 9.00 -26.54
C ALA A 192 8.85 8.39 -27.89
N SER A 193 8.19 8.86 -28.95
CA SER A 193 8.65 8.70 -30.32
C SER A 193 10.13 9.09 -30.42
N SER A 194 10.92 8.21 -31.02
CA SER A 194 12.36 8.35 -31.20
C SER A 194 12.74 9.65 -31.91
N ARG A 195 13.63 10.45 -31.29
CA ARG A 195 14.86 11.01 -31.90
C ARG A 195 15.61 11.89 -30.89
N PRO A 196 16.92 11.66 -30.64
CA PRO A 196 17.77 12.70 -30.07
C PRO A 196 18.29 13.60 -31.19
N ARG A 197 18.31 14.92 -30.96
CA ARG A 197 19.25 15.81 -31.63
C ARG A 197 19.99 16.64 -30.58
N GLU A 198 21.29 16.73 -30.82
CA GLU A 198 22.32 17.31 -29.95
C GLU A 198 22.06 18.78 -29.58
N GLY A 199 22.46 19.15 -28.37
CA GLY A 199 22.45 20.52 -27.88
C GLY A 199 22.00 20.61 -26.42
N SER A 200 22.89 20.27 -25.49
CA SER A 200 22.66 20.38 -24.05
C SER A 200 22.44 21.85 -23.66
N VAL A 201 21.22 22.18 -23.26
CA VAL A 201 20.90 23.31 -22.38
C VAL A 201 19.95 22.79 -21.30
N LEU A 202 20.39 22.85 -20.05
CA LEU A 202 19.60 22.53 -18.85
C LEU A 202 18.36 23.43 -18.77
N THR A 203 17.16 22.88 -19.01
CA THR A 203 15.83 23.43 -18.61
C THR A 203 14.78 22.29 -18.54
N PRO A 204 13.57 22.57 -18.00
CA PRO A 204 13.01 22.08 -16.74
C PRO A 204 12.36 20.67 -16.84
N LYS A 205 12.01 20.08 -15.67
CA LYS A 205 11.31 18.78 -15.48
C LYS A 205 10.57 18.29 -16.74
N ASP A 206 11.08 17.20 -17.30
CA ASP A 206 10.52 16.46 -18.44
C ASP A 206 8.99 16.24 -18.29
N PRO A 207 8.15 16.82 -19.17
CA PRO A 207 6.68 16.77 -19.07
C PRO A 207 6.09 15.42 -19.52
N THR A 208 6.91 14.41 -19.84
CA THR A 208 6.45 13.10 -20.35
C THR A 208 6.25 12.02 -19.28
N ARG A 209 6.22 12.42 -18.00
CA ARG A 209 5.97 11.53 -16.85
C ARG A 209 4.61 11.81 -16.25
N LEU A 210 3.60 11.00 -16.57
CA LEU A 210 2.33 11.01 -15.85
C LEU A 210 2.56 10.30 -14.51
N ARG A 211 2.29 11.00 -13.41
CA ARG A 211 2.28 10.43 -12.05
C ARG A 211 0.85 10.15 -11.66
N GLY A 212 0.61 9.01 -11.02
CA GLY A 212 -0.68 8.74 -10.38
C GLY A 212 -0.69 7.46 -9.56
N THR A 213 -1.79 7.28 -8.84
CA THR A 213 -2.11 6.10 -8.02
C THR A 213 -2.98 5.15 -8.84
N TRP A 214 -2.43 4.01 -9.28
CA TRP A 214 -3.04 3.17 -10.30
C TRP A 214 -3.34 1.77 -9.75
N SER A 215 -4.52 1.23 -10.03
CA SER A 215 -4.79 -0.21 -9.90
C SER A 215 -4.22 -0.97 -11.10
N VAL A 216 -4.25 -2.31 -11.03
CA VAL A 216 -3.93 -3.15 -12.21
C VAL A 216 -4.87 -2.87 -13.38
N LEU A 217 -6.14 -2.57 -13.11
CA LEU A 217 -7.11 -2.28 -14.16
C LEU A 217 -6.77 -0.96 -14.85
N ASP A 218 -6.40 0.07 -14.07
CA ASP A 218 -5.96 1.36 -14.61
C ASP A 218 -4.67 1.20 -15.44
N TYR A 219 -3.74 0.37 -14.98
CA TYR A 219 -2.48 0.08 -15.67
C TYR A 219 -2.64 -0.74 -16.95
N ALA A 220 -3.63 -1.64 -17.00
CA ALA A 220 -3.88 -2.50 -18.13
C ALA A 220 -4.62 -1.81 -19.28
N LEU A 221 -5.26 -0.65 -19.03
CA LEU A 221 -5.94 0.10 -20.08
C LEU A 221 -4.89 0.72 -21.03
N PRO A 222 -5.04 0.55 -22.36
CA PRO A 222 -4.23 1.31 -23.30
C PRO A 222 -4.52 2.80 -23.11
N GLU A 223 -3.49 3.65 -23.16
CA GLU A 223 -3.66 5.11 -23.14
C GLU A 223 -4.55 5.50 -24.33
N GLU A 224 -5.82 5.83 -24.08
CA GLU A 224 -6.67 6.50 -25.07
C GLU A 224 -6.23 7.98 -25.14
N PRO A 225 -5.78 8.48 -26.30
CA PRO A 225 -5.51 9.90 -26.47
C PRO A 225 -6.82 10.59 -26.86
N GLN A 226 -7.58 11.13 -25.91
CA GLN A 226 -8.72 12.00 -26.25
C GLN A 226 -8.77 13.27 -25.42
N GLY A 227 -7.70 14.06 -25.56
CA GLY A 227 -7.76 15.52 -25.51
C GLY A 227 -7.77 16.11 -26.92
N LEU A 228 -8.63 15.64 -27.83
CA LEU A 228 -8.79 16.25 -29.16
C LEU A 228 -10.12 15.82 -29.81
N GLN A 229 -11.23 16.41 -29.37
CA GLN A 229 -12.39 16.77 -30.21
C GLN A 229 -13.48 17.48 -29.38
N ALA A 230 -13.38 18.81 -29.29
CA ALA A 230 -14.52 19.72 -29.17
C ALA A 230 -14.06 21.16 -29.49
N ALA A 231 -13.47 21.33 -30.68
CA ALA A 231 -13.28 22.65 -31.28
C ALA A 231 -13.63 22.58 -32.77
N GLU A 232 -14.84 22.13 -33.07
CA GLU A 232 -15.48 22.40 -34.35
C GLU A 232 -16.83 23.05 -34.07
N GLY A 233 -17.01 24.28 -34.55
CA GLY A 233 -18.29 24.98 -34.45
C GLY A 233 -18.26 26.50 -34.31
N LYS A 234 -17.29 27.21 -34.91
CA LYS A 234 -17.51 28.60 -35.33
C LYS A 234 -16.87 28.84 -36.70
N ARG A 235 -17.70 28.73 -37.73
CA ARG A 235 -17.66 29.58 -38.91
C ARG A 235 -19.05 30.18 -39.08
#